data_AF-A0ABD3QJH2-F1
#
_entry.id   AF-A0ABD3QJH2-F1
#
_cell.length_a   1.000
_cell.length_b   1.000
_cell.length_c   1.000
_cell.angle_alpha   90.00
_cell.angle_beta   90.00
_cell.angle_gamma   90.00
#
_symmetry.space_group_name_H-M   'P 1'
#
loop_
_entity.id
_entity.type
_entity.pdbx_description
1 polymer ?
#
loop_
_entity_poly.entity_id
_entity_poly.type
_entity_poly.pdbx_seq_one_letter_code
_entity_poly.pdbx_strand_id
1 'polypeptide(L)'
;MLLSRSLNRVASSLCKTRCRLVPTVGLLIFLVAIPSITTACFVDSRVREHFYYRRAQPSSLKHPTRHFALGSGSRESDRITVYESDRENTRVINRRKFVVRSSLPILSLILSMNPNYTHAACLPGDIRSECIGVYKMPLDDAVLPYVDTPERLRKFAPDLNWVPPIEYPPNFSAAVTQIHQQRSKLDLVRDLILKGDLNQGGLVLLDVVPNVSAAGKVILKGFGDAVNKERNLQMKRNKGNDGAFINSEKATTLDMRAYRFEYSMNELLGYLGEVDVLIGQGLRGELGAFAPAQIQILSSLDEAQSEFDEIIRIIPDKI
;
A
#
# COMPACT_ATOMS: atom_id res chain seq x y z
N MET A 1 -8.98 -8.11 60.20
CA MET A 1 -10.17 -8.04 59.34
C MET A 1 -9.77 -8.59 57.97
N LEU A 2 -9.69 -9.89 57.71
CA LEU A 2 -10.68 -10.98 57.75
C LEU A 2 -11.93 -10.70 56.91
N LEU A 3 -11.93 -11.22 55.68
CA LEU A 3 -13.01 -11.72 54.80
C LEU A 3 -12.29 -12.06 53.47
N SER A 4 -11.90 -13.30 53.10
CA SER A 4 -12.45 -14.65 53.18
C SER A 4 -13.68 -14.90 52.30
N ARG A 5 -13.48 -15.85 51.36
CA ARG A 5 -14.43 -16.73 50.62
C ARG A 5 -15.10 -16.13 49.38
N SER A 6 -15.44 -16.89 48.33
CA SER A 6 -15.23 -18.28 47.87
C SER A 6 -16.24 -18.51 46.71
N LEU A 7 -16.02 -19.55 45.87
CA LEU A 7 -16.97 -20.20 44.93
C LEU A 7 -17.15 -19.50 43.56
N ASN A 8 -17.30 -20.15 42.41
CA ASN A 8 -17.24 -21.57 42.02
C ASN A 8 -17.17 -21.69 40.49
N ARG A 9 -16.39 -22.68 40.03
CA ARG A 9 -16.61 -23.61 38.91
C ARG A 9 -17.97 -23.57 38.19
N VAL A 10 -17.92 -23.51 36.85
CA VAL A 10 -18.83 -24.28 35.97
C VAL A 10 -17.99 -24.98 34.90
N ALA A 11 -18.22 -26.29 34.78
CA ALA A 11 -17.56 -27.21 33.88
C ALA A 11 -18.43 -27.48 32.64
N SER A 12 -17.74 -27.86 31.55
CA SER A 12 -18.07 -28.93 30.60
C SER A 12 -19.48 -29.04 29.98
N SER A 13 -19.52 -28.93 28.64
CA SER A 13 -20.50 -29.53 27.74
C SER A 13 -19.85 -29.58 26.33
N LEU A 14 -19.04 -30.58 25.96
CA LEU A 14 -19.43 -31.88 25.37
C LEU A 14 -20.61 -31.81 24.37
N CYS A 15 -20.35 -31.29 23.17
CA CYS A 15 -21.21 -31.56 22.02
C CYS A 15 -20.72 -32.84 21.32
N LYS A 16 -21.53 -33.89 21.49
CA LYS A 16 -21.32 -35.27 21.03
C LYS A 16 -22.31 -35.51 19.90
N THR A 17 -21.93 -35.23 18.65
CA THR A 17 -22.77 -35.54 17.49
C THR A 17 -22.26 -36.80 16.78
N ARG A 18 -23.16 -37.77 16.75
CA ARG A 18 -23.00 -39.16 16.31
C ARG A 18 -22.57 -39.29 14.85
N CYS A 19 -21.47 -40.00 14.62
CA CYS A 19 -21.23 -40.74 13.38
C CYS A 19 -22.22 -41.91 13.30
N ARG A 20 -23.07 -41.94 12.28
CA ARG A 20 -23.71 -43.18 11.82
C ARG A 20 -22.86 -43.77 10.71
N LEU A 21 -22.18 -44.87 11.03
CA LEU A 21 -21.68 -45.85 10.07
C LEU A 21 -22.88 -46.50 9.38
N VAL A 22 -22.89 -46.50 8.05
CA VAL A 22 -23.63 -47.45 7.23
C VAL A 22 -22.57 -48.25 6.47
N PRO A 23 -22.50 -49.58 6.63
CA PRO A 23 -21.64 -50.40 5.81
C PRO A 23 -22.40 -50.92 4.59
N THR A 24 -21.64 -51.21 3.54
CA THR A 24 -21.76 -52.33 2.57
C THR A 24 -21.75 -51.97 1.08
N VAL A 25 -20.61 -52.36 0.47
CA VAL A 25 -20.44 -53.10 -0.78
C VAL A 25 -20.65 -52.35 -2.10
N GLY A 26 -19.53 -52.15 -2.81
CA GLY A 26 -19.50 -51.64 -4.18
C GLY A 26 -18.07 -51.56 -4.71
N LEU A 27 -17.42 -52.73 -4.78
CA LEU A 27 -16.12 -52.96 -5.42
C LEU A 27 -16.19 -52.59 -6.92
N LEU A 28 -15.46 -51.58 -7.36
CA LEU A 28 -15.09 -51.42 -8.77
C LEU A 28 -13.68 -50.83 -8.87
N ILE A 29 -12.76 -51.74 -9.11
CA ILE A 29 -11.34 -51.52 -9.37
C ILE A 29 -11.23 -50.92 -10.77
N PHE A 30 -10.81 -49.65 -10.87
CA PHE A 30 -10.21 -49.13 -12.10
C PHE A 30 -8.73 -48.86 -11.82
N LEU A 31 -7.92 -49.84 -12.19
CA LEU A 31 -6.47 -49.70 -12.38
C LEU A 31 -6.25 -48.77 -13.58
N VAL A 32 -5.88 -47.52 -13.33
CA VAL A 32 -5.26 -46.65 -14.33
C VAL A 32 -3.78 -46.55 -13.99
N ALA A 33 -2.97 -47.17 -14.83
CA ALA A 33 -1.52 -47.14 -14.78
C ALA A 33 -1.01 -45.70 -14.92
N ILE A 34 -0.21 -45.25 -13.95
CA ILE A 34 0.53 -43.98 -14.03
C ILE A 34 1.98 -44.34 -14.40
N PRO A 35 2.48 -43.97 -15.59
CA PRO A 35 3.90 -44.09 -15.88
C PRO A 35 4.68 -43.01 -15.14
N SER A 36 5.68 -43.44 -14.39
CA SER A 36 6.73 -42.58 -13.84
C SER A 36 7.53 -41.97 -14.99
N ILE A 37 7.46 -40.65 -15.14
CA ILE A 37 8.36 -39.90 -16.02
C ILE A 37 9.12 -38.88 -15.16
N THR A 38 10.31 -39.30 -14.74
CA THR A 38 11.40 -38.42 -14.31
C THR A 38 12.00 -37.74 -15.54
N THR A 39 11.75 -36.45 -15.72
CA THR A 39 12.55 -35.61 -16.61
C THR A 39 12.83 -34.28 -15.96
N ALA A 40 14.08 -34.15 -15.53
CA ALA A 40 14.74 -32.88 -15.27
C ALA A 40 14.83 -32.11 -16.60
N CYS A 41 14.36 -30.86 -16.62
CA CYS A 41 14.65 -29.93 -17.71
C CYS A 41 14.96 -28.55 -17.12
N PHE A 42 16.05 -28.01 -17.65
CA PHE A 42 16.75 -26.81 -17.27
C PHE A 42 16.73 -25.91 -18.51
N VAL A 43 16.04 -24.77 -18.50
CA VAL A 43 16.09 -23.73 -19.55
C VAL A 43 15.70 -22.40 -18.91
N ASP A 44 16.67 -21.53 -18.67
CA ASP A 44 17.06 -20.34 -19.47
C ASP A 44 16.00 -19.22 -19.50
N SER A 45 16.38 -18.07 -18.93
CA SER A 45 15.54 -16.90 -18.71
C SER A 45 16.17 -15.71 -19.43
N ARG A 46 15.67 -15.41 -20.63
CA ARG A 46 15.80 -14.08 -21.21
C ARG A 46 14.41 -13.54 -21.51
N VAL A 47 14.29 -12.23 -21.33
CA VAL A 47 13.12 -11.36 -21.56
C VAL A 47 12.21 -11.18 -20.35
N ARG A 48 12.64 -10.28 -19.43
CA ARG A 48 11.77 -9.32 -18.75
C ARG A 48 12.62 -8.18 -18.18
N GLU A 49 12.90 -7.20 -19.03
CA GLU A 49 13.28 -5.86 -18.61
C GLU A 49 12.38 -4.85 -19.33
N HIS A 50 12.10 -3.74 -18.63
CA HIS A 50 11.33 -2.57 -19.04
C HIS A 50 9.82 -2.62 -18.88
N PHE A 51 9.36 -2.50 -17.63
CA PHE A 51 8.20 -1.66 -17.32
C PHE A 51 8.36 -1.09 -15.91
N TYR A 52 9.16 -0.04 -15.76
CA TYR A 52 8.97 1.04 -14.78
C TYR A 52 9.83 2.23 -15.23
N TYR A 53 9.30 3.44 -15.09
CA TYR A 53 9.80 4.74 -15.60
C TYR A 53 9.74 4.97 -17.11
N ARG A 54 8.56 5.37 -17.60
CA ARG A 54 8.48 6.34 -18.70
C ARG A 54 7.85 7.62 -18.15
N ARG A 55 8.69 8.53 -17.66
CA ARG A 55 8.33 9.95 -17.51
C ARG A 55 7.79 10.40 -18.86
N ALA A 56 6.52 10.79 -18.92
CA ALA A 56 6.10 11.77 -19.92
C ALA A 56 6.94 13.02 -19.65
N GLN A 57 7.88 13.35 -20.53
CA GLN A 57 8.53 14.67 -20.50
C GLN A 57 7.45 15.70 -20.85
N PRO A 58 7.08 16.64 -19.96
CA PRO A 58 6.35 17.80 -20.40
C PRO A 58 7.29 18.63 -21.28
N SER A 59 6.81 18.93 -22.48
CA SER A 59 7.42 19.86 -23.41
C SER A 59 7.76 21.19 -22.71
N SER A 60 9.02 21.57 -22.84
CA SER A 60 9.65 22.81 -22.39
C SER A 60 8.72 24.04 -22.46
N LEU A 61 8.10 24.41 -21.34
CA LEU A 61 7.50 25.73 -21.15
C LEU A 61 8.63 26.72 -20.79
N LYS A 62 9.02 27.55 -21.75
CA LYS A 62 10.00 28.63 -21.54
C LYS A 62 9.36 29.74 -20.70
N HIS A 63 9.83 29.93 -19.46
CA HIS A 63 9.53 31.15 -18.70
C HIS A 63 10.59 32.24 -18.97
N PRO A 64 10.19 33.52 -19.01
CA PRO A 64 11.09 34.63 -19.32
C PRO A 64 11.92 35.04 -18.09
N THR A 65 13.23 35.12 -18.30
CA THR A 65 14.22 35.63 -17.37
C THR A 65 14.01 37.13 -17.14
N ARG A 66 13.69 37.55 -15.91
CA ARG A 66 13.83 38.95 -15.47
C ARG A 66 15.09 39.07 -14.61
N HIS A 67 16.06 39.82 -15.12
CA HIS A 67 17.22 40.29 -14.38
C HIS A 67 16.79 41.30 -13.31
N PHE A 68 17.20 41.07 -12.07
CA PHE A 68 17.30 42.12 -11.05
C PHE A 68 18.68 42.01 -10.38
N ALA A 69 19.37 43.13 -10.35
CA ALA A 69 20.72 43.29 -9.83
C ALA A 69 20.71 43.75 -8.36
N LEU A 70 21.74 43.28 -7.64
CA LEU A 70 22.41 43.87 -6.47
C LEU A 70 21.64 43.98 -5.14
N GLY A 71 22.21 43.29 -4.14
CA GLY A 71 21.93 43.45 -2.72
C GLY A 71 22.79 42.48 -1.89
N SER A 72 24.05 42.86 -1.64
CA SER A 72 24.98 42.14 -0.76
C SER A 72 24.51 42.22 0.69
N GLY A 73 24.10 41.09 1.26
CA GLY A 73 23.76 40.97 2.67
C GLY A 73 23.82 39.50 3.09
N SER A 74 24.79 39.19 3.93
CA SER A 74 25.08 37.87 4.50
C SER A 74 23.80 37.15 4.96
N ARG A 75 23.48 36.02 4.33
CA ARG A 75 22.44 35.10 4.80
C ARG A 75 23.02 33.70 4.87
N GLU A 76 22.97 33.20 6.10
CA GLU A 76 23.14 31.84 6.57
C GLU A 76 22.70 30.80 5.51
N SER A 77 23.60 29.86 5.26
CA SER A 77 23.47 28.77 4.31
C SER A 77 22.55 27.68 4.87
N ASP A 78 21.23 27.84 4.73
CA ASP A 78 20.27 26.73 4.84
C ASP A 78 20.37 25.84 3.59
N ARG A 79 21.42 25.01 3.58
CA ARG A 79 21.61 23.95 2.60
C ARG A 79 20.77 22.77 3.06
N ILE A 80 19.49 22.77 2.67
CA ILE A 80 18.66 21.56 2.68
C ILE A 80 19.34 20.58 1.70
N THR A 81 20.10 19.65 2.23
CA THR A 81 20.51 18.45 1.49
C THR A 81 19.26 17.60 1.32
N VAL A 82 18.60 17.78 0.18
CA VAL A 82 17.67 16.78 -0.36
C VAL A 82 18.50 15.51 -0.51
N TYR A 83 18.30 14.56 0.39
CA TYR A 83 18.90 13.24 0.28
C TYR A 83 18.32 12.58 -0.96
N GLU A 84 19.17 12.41 -1.95
CA GLU A 84 18.95 11.59 -3.14
C GLU A 84 18.93 10.11 -2.69
N SER A 85 17.80 9.71 -2.09
CA SER A 85 17.52 8.36 -1.58
C SER A 85 16.85 7.47 -2.65
N ASP A 86 17.31 7.55 -3.90
CA ASP A 86 16.66 6.89 -5.04
C ASP A 86 17.46 5.69 -5.61
N ARG A 87 18.43 5.12 -4.87
CA ARG A 87 19.30 4.08 -5.45
C ARG A 87 19.44 2.75 -4.74
N GLU A 88 18.72 2.48 -3.65
CA GLU A 88 18.94 1.23 -2.90
C GLU A 88 17.72 0.32 -2.70
N ASN A 89 16.54 0.65 -3.26
CA ASN A 89 15.35 -0.22 -3.13
C ASN A 89 15.21 -1.32 -4.21
N THR A 90 16.27 -1.66 -4.94
CA THR A 90 16.24 -2.70 -6.00
C THR A 90 16.60 -4.12 -5.51
N ARG A 91 16.82 -4.35 -4.21
CA ARG A 91 17.36 -5.63 -3.72
C ARG A 91 16.38 -6.59 -3.03
N VAL A 92 15.12 -6.24 -2.79
CA VAL A 92 14.19 -7.14 -2.06
C VAL A 92 13.18 -7.87 -2.96
N ILE A 93 12.98 -7.46 -4.21
CA ILE A 93 12.03 -8.11 -5.14
C ILE A 93 12.70 -9.25 -5.93
N ASN A 94 13.19 -10.29 -5.25
CA ASN A 94 13.87 -11.39 -5.94
C ASN A 94 13.60 -12.81 -5.41
N ARG A 95 12.44 -13.08 -4.82
CA ARG A 95 12.15 -14.42 -4.27
C ARG A 95 10.73 -14.97 -4.43
N ARG A 96 10.05 -14.81 -5.56
CA ARG A 96 8.93 -15.73 -5.92
C ARG A 96 8.91 -16.06 -7.42
N LYS A 97 9.66 -17.10 -7.80
CA LYS A 97 9.48 -17.78 -9.10
C LYS A 97 8.32 -18.77 -8.94
N PHE A 98 7.11 -18.35 -9.28
CA PHE A 98 5.95 -19.25 -9.33
C PHE A 98 5.99 -20.02 -10.66
N VAL A 99 6.47 -21.26 -10.61
CA VAL A 99 6.52 -22.18 -11.76
C VAL A 99 5.14 -22.78 -11.96
N VAL A 100 4.30 -22.14 -12.78
CA VAL A 100 3.05 -22.76 -13.28
C VAL A 100 3.41 -23.67 -14.45
N ARG A 101 3.60 -24.95 -14.14
CA ARG A 101 3.78 -26.02 -15.13
C ARG A 101 2.41 -26.63 -15.42
N SER A 102 1.68 -26.09 -16.39
CA SER A 102 0.45 -26.71 -16.90
C SER A 102 0.54 -26.85 -18.41
N SER A 103 1.14 -27.97 -18.83
CA SER A 103 1.13 -28.48 -20.20
C SER A 103 -0.03 -29.45 -20.38
N LEU A 104 -1.21 -28.96 -20.77
CA LEU A 104 -2.27 -29.75 -21.38
C LEU A 104 -2.92 -28.93 -22.51
N PRO A 105 -2.70 -29.31 -23.79
CA PRO A 105 -3.25 -28.62 -24.94
C PRO A 105 -4.57 -29.31 -25.33
N ILE A 106 -5.68 -29.02 -24.66
CA ILE A 106 -6.99 -29.51 -25.11
C ILE A 106 -8.02 -28.38 -25.04
N LEU A 107 -8.45 -27.96 -26.24
CA LEU A 107 -9.60 -27.10 -26.54
C LEU A 107 -9.58 -25.69 -25.96
N SER A 108 -8.69 -24.87 -26.50
CA SER A 108 -8.86 -23.43 -26.59
C SER A 108 -10.02 -23.10 -27.55
N LEU A 109 -11.26 -23.34 -27.14
CA LEU A 109 -12.41 -22.65 -27.73
C LEU A 109 -12.35 -21.22 -27.18
N ILE A 110 -11.82 -20.37 -28.04
CA ILE A 110 -11.54 -18.95 -27.87
C ILE A 110 -12.81 -18.24 -27.35
N LEU A 111 -12.92 -18.09 -26.03
CA LEU A 111 -13.60 -16.92 -25.48
C LEU A 111 -12.69 -15.74 -25.81
N SER A 112 -12.91 -15.16 -26.98
CA SER A 112 -12.50 -13.81 -27.31
C SER A 112 -13.31 -12.86 -26.44
N MET A 113 -13.01 -12.87 -25.14
CA MET A 113 -13.33 -11.75 -24.28
C MET A 113 -12.44 -10.63 -24.81
N ASN A 114 -13.00 -9.75 -25.65
CA ASN A 114 -12.33 -8.50 -25.98
C ASN A 114 -12.06 -7.83 -24.62
N PRO A 115 -10.79 -7.71 -24.19
CA PRO A 115 -10.53 -6.94 -22.99
C PRO A 115 -10.95 -5.52 -23.36
N ASN A 116 -12.05 -5.05 -22.76
CA ASN A 116 -12.43 -3.66 -22.89
C ASN A 116 -11.30 -2.88 -22.24
N TYR A 117 -10.40 -2.34 -23.08
CA TYR A 117 -9.30 -1.52 -22.63
C TYR A 117 -9.89 -0.31 -21.90
N THR A 118 -9.71 -0.28 -20.59
CA THR A 118 -10.05 0.88 -19.77
C THR A 118 -8.97 1.93 -20.01
N HIS A 119 -9.18 2.80 -21.01
CA HIS A 119 -8.35 3.99 -21.25
C HIS A 119 -8.64 5.11 -20.24
N ALA A 120 -9.14 4.78 -19.05
CA ALA A 120 -9.39 5.75 -18.01
C ALA A 120 -8.05 6.09 -17.33
N ALA A 121 -7.69 7.36 -17.32
CA ALA A 121 -6.83 7.89 -16.27
C ALA A 121 -7.72 8.20 -15.06
N CYS A 122 -7.21 8.05 -13.85
CA CYS A 122 -8.00 8.27 -12.64
C CYS A 122 -7.28 9.19 -11.66
N LEU A 123 -8.05 10.07 -11.03
CA LEU A 123 -7.57 10.91 -9.94
C LEU A 123 -7.59 10.14 -8.61
N PRO A 124 -6.76 10.51 -7.63
CA PRO A 124 -6.86 9.98 -6.27
C PRO A 124 -8.26 10.19 -5.68
N GLY A 125 -8.82 9.14 -5.08
CA GLY A 125 -10.18 9.16 -4.54
C GLY A 125 -11.27 8.84 -5.57
N ASP A 126 -10.93 8.60 -6.83
CA ASP A 126 -11.89 8.10 -7.82
C ASP A 126 -12.24 6.64 -7.51
N ILE A 127 -13.40 6.42 -6.90
CA ILE A 127 -13.91 5.11 -6.49
C ILE A 127 -14.74 4.43 -7.58
N ARG A 128 -14.52 4.74 -8.85
CA ARG A 128 -15.20 4.03 -9.96
C ARG A 128 -14.50 2.71 -10.25
N SER A 129 -15.27 1.69 -10.64
CA SER A 129 -14.74 0.35 -10.92
C SER A 129 -13.72 0.32 -12.06
N GLU A 130 -13.83 1.26 -13.01
CA GLU A 130 -12.86 1.41 -14.10
C GLU A 130 -11.47 1.89 -13.65
N CYS A 131 -11.37 2.45 -12.43
CA CYS A 131 -10.12 2.91 -11.85
C CYS A 131 -9.34 1.82 -11.11
N ILE A 132 -9.91 0.62 -10.97
CA ILE A 132 -9.26 -0.49 -10.29
C ILE A 132 -8.06 -0.97 -11.13
N GLY A 133 -6.88 -0.96 -10.52
CA GLY A 133 -5.61 -1.32 -11.17
C GLY A 133 -5.15 -0.38 -12.27
N VAL A 134 -5.67 0.85 -12.29
CA VAL A 134 -5.17 1.96 -13.12
C VAL A 134 -4.18 2.78 -12.30
N TYR A 135 -3.11 3.30 -12.91
CA TYR A 135 -2.17 4.20 -12.24
C TYR A 135 -2.86 5.51 -11.82
N LYS A 136 -2.65 5.95 -10.57
CA LYS A 136 -3.15 7.22 -10.05
C LYS A 136 -2.01 8.21 -9.84
N MET A 137 -2.30 9.49 -10.07
CA MET A 137 -1.39 10.58 -9.76
C MET A 137 -1.16 10.69 -8.23
N PRO A 138 0.06 10.92 -7.74
CA PRO A 138 0.29 11.11 -6.30
C PRO A 138 -0.43 12.33 -5.73
N LEU A 139 -0.80 12.27 -4.44
CA LEU A 139 -1.47 13.36 -3.72
C LEU A 139 -0.63 14.63 -3.47
N ASP A 140 0.65 14.64 -3.82
CA ASP A 140 1.53 15.82 -3.74
C ASP A 140 2.12 16.21 -5.10
N ASP A 141 1.55 15.74 -6.20
CA ASP A 141 2.08 16.07 -7.52
C ASP A 141 1.97 17.59 -7.75
N ALA A 142 3.02 18.18 -8.34
CA ALA A 142 3.07 19.60 -8.68
C ALA A 142 1.94 20.00 -9.65
N VAL A 143 1.28 19.01 -10.26
CA VAL A 143 0.15 19.17 -11.17
C VAL A 143 -1.19 19.43 -10.44
N LEU A 144 -1.28 19.18 -9.13
CA LEU A 144 -2.53 19.35 -8.36
C LEU A 144 -3.22 20.72 -8.46
N PRO A 145 -2.50 21.86 -8.51
CA PRO A 145 -3.14 23.16 -8.70
C PRO A 145 -3.88 23.31 -10.04
N TYR A 146 -3.63 22.43 -11.02
CA TYR A 146 -4.33 22.41 -12.30
C TYR A 146 -5.57 21.50 -12.30
N VAL A 147 -5.75 20.68 -11.27
CA VAL A 147 -6.88 19.74 -11.13
C VAL A 147 -7.77 20.04 -9.91
N ASP A 148 -7.51 21.14 -9.21
CA ASP A 148 -8.21 21.55 -7.99
C ASP A 148 -9.70 21.84 -8.22
N THR A 149 -10.05 22.46 -9.35
CA THR A 149 -11.45 22.74 -9.72
C THR A 149 -11.89 21.96 -10.96
N PRO A 150 -13.20 21.61 -11.06
CA PRO A 150 -13.71 20.88 -12.21
C PRO A 150 -13.55 21.65 -13.54
N GLU A 151 -13.59 22.99 -13.51
CA GLU A 151 -13.40 23.84 -14.70
C GLU A 151 -11.96 23.77 -15.21
N ARG A 152 -10.99 23.79 -14.30
CA ARG A 152 -9.57 23.66 -14.66
C ARG A 152 -9.26 22.26 -15.16
N LEU A 153 -9.73 21.22 -14.48
CA LEU A 153 -9.55 19.85 -14.91
C LEU A 153 -10.10 19.65 -16.34
N ARG A 154 -11.34 20.09 -16.60
CA ARG A 154 -11.95 19.99 -17.94
C ARG A 154 -11.15 20.69 -19.03
N LYS A 155 -10.42 21.76 -18.70
CA LYS A 155 -9.57 22.48 -19.65
C LYS A 155 -8.30 21.69 -20.03
N PHE A 156 -7.72 20.97 -19.07
CA PHE A 156 -6.45 20.24 -19.28
C PHE A 156 -6.65 18.77 -19.66
N ALA A 157 -7.71 18.14 -19.15
CA ALA A 157 -8.03 16.73 -19.33
C ALA A 157 -9.56 16.53 -19.31
N PRO A 158 -10.27 16.79 -20.42
CA PRO A 158 -11.73 16.74 -20.48
C PRO A 158 -12.32 15.34 -20.23
N ASP A 159 -11.53 14.29 -20.46
CA ASP A 159 -11.94 12.90 -20.28
C ASP A 159 -11.84 12.43 -18.81
N LEU A 160 -11.20 13.23 -17.95
CA LEU A 160 -11.08 12.93 -16.52
C LEU A 160 -12.32 13.41 -15.76
N ASN A 161 -12.85 12.52 -14.93
CA ASN A 161 -13.85 12.90 -13.94
C ASN A 161 -13.19 13.60 -12.77
N TRP A 162 -13.71 14.78 -12.43
CA TRP A 162 -13.25 15.52 -11.27
C TRP A 162 -13.69 14.81 -10.00
N VAL A 163 -12.75 14.69 -9.06
CA VAL A 163 -12.97 14.11 -7.74
C VAL A 163 -12.62 15.19 -6.71
N PRO A 164 -13.44 15.36 -5.66
CA PRO A 164 -13.12 16.30 -4.61
C PRO A 164 -11.77 15.95 -3.95
N PRO A 165 -10.94 16.96 -3.61
CA PRO A 165 -9.70 16.72 -2.90
C PRO A 165 -9.92 15.96 -1.60
N ILE A 166 -9.03 15.02 -1.29
CA ILE A 166 -9.08 14.27 -0.04
C ILE A 166 -8.73 15.21 1.11
N GLU A 167 -9.63 15.27 2.09
CA GLU A 167 -9.43 16.06 3.30
C GLU A 167 -8.36 15.42 4.18
N TYR A 168 -7.39 16.23 4.60
CA TYR A 168 -6.36 15.79 5.53
C TYR A 168 -6.92 15.77 6.95
N PRO A 169 -6.59 14.75 7.76
CA PRO A 169 -6.95 14.76 9.17
C PRO A 169 -6.46 16.03 9.86
N PRO A 170 -7.28 16.68 10.70
CA PRO A 170 -6.96 17.99 11.25
C PRO A 170 -5.79 17.97 12.25
N ASN A 171 -5.50 16.81 12.85
CA ASN A 171 -4.46 16.66 13.85
C ASN A 171 -3.94 15.21 13.89
N PHE A 172 -2.84 15.02 14.64
CA PHE A 172 -2.18 13.73 14.80
C PHE A 172 -3.12 12.63 15.32
N SER A 173 -3.92 12.90 16.36
CA SER A 173 -4.83 11.91 16.94
C SER A 173 -5.91 11.46 15.96
N ALA A 174 -6.45 12.38 15.14
CA ALA A 174 -7.40 12.06 14.09
C ALA A 174 -6.75 11.20 13.00
N ALA A 175 -5.50 11.51 12.61
CA ALA A 175 -4.75 10.72 11.64
C ALA A 175 -4.49 9.29 12.13
N VAL A 176 -4.10 9.12 13.40
CA VAL A 176 -3.91 7.79 14.00
C VAL A 176 -5.23 7.00 14.00
N THR A 177 -6.33 7.64 14.42
CA THR A 177 -7.66 7.01 14.39
C THR A 177 -8.04 6.57 12.98
N GLN A 178 -7.75 7.41 11.98
CA GLN A 178 -7.98 7.10 10.57
C GLN A 178 -7.16 5.89 10.12
N ILE A 179 -5.86 5.80 10.45
CA ILE A 179 -5.03 4.62 10.15
C ILE A 179 -5.66 3.34 10.72
N HIS A 180 -6.08 3.35 12.00
CA HIS A 180 -6.77 2.19 12.59
C HIS A 180 -8.08 1.82 11.89
N GLN A 181 -8.89 2.81 11.50
CA GLN A 181 -10.13 2.55 10.76
C GLN A 181 -9.84 1.92 9.40
N GLN A 182 -8.85 2.44 8.66
CA GLN A 182 -8.48 1.91 7.35
C GLN A 182 -7.89 0.49 7.45
N ARG A 183 -7.19 0.15 8.54
CA ARG A 183 -6.73 -1.22 8.79
C ARG A 183 -7.87 -2.23 8.79
N SER A 184 -8.99 -1.89 9.42
CA SER A 184 -10.17 -2.76 9.49
C SER A 184 -10.87 -2.91 8.13
N LYS A 185 -10.82 -1.88 7.28
CA LYS A 185 -11.33 -1.97 5.91
C LYS A 185 -10.49 -2.92 5.05
N LEU A 186 -9.20 -3.07 5.35
CA LEU A 186 -8.35 -4.04 4.65
C LEU A 186 -8.76 -5.49 4.94
N ASP A 187 -9.29 -5.78 6.13
CA ASP A 187 -9.89 -7.08 6.45
C ASP A 187 -11.17 -7.32 5.63
N LEU A 188 -11.99 -6.28 5.44
CA LEU A 188 -13.14 -6.35 4.54
C LEU A 188 -12.73 -6.63 3.09
N VAL A 189 -11.66 -5.99 2.60
CA VAL A 189 -11.10 -6.25 1.26
C VAL A 189 -10.72 -7.72 1.14
N ARG A 190 -10.02 -8.28 2.14
CA ARG A 190 -9.68 -9.70 2.19
C ARG A 190 -10.91 -10.59 2.11
N ASP A 191 -11.93 -10.31 2.91
CA ASP A 191 -13.17 -11.10 2.95
C ASP A 191 -13.92 -11.07 1.62
N LEU A 192 -13.95 -9.91 0.95
CA LEU A 192 -14.56 -9.76 -0.37
C LEU A 192 -13.79 -10.56 -1.42
N ILE A 193 -12.46 -10.48 -1.42
CA ILE A 193 -11.61 -11.24 -2.34
C ILE A 193 -11.78 -12.74 -2.09
N LEU A 194 -11.83 -13.21 -0.84
CA LEU A 194 -12.07 -14.61 -0.48
C LEU A 194 -13.42 -15.13 -1.00
N LYS A 195 -14.46 -14.29 -0.99
CA LYS A 195 -15.78 -14.59 -1.59
C LYS A 195 -15.79 -14.55 -3.11
N GLY A 196 -14.72 -14.05 -3.71
CA GLY A 196 -14.56 -13.89 -5.14
C GLY A 196 -15.12 -12.57 -5.70
N ASP A 197 -15.50 -11.63 -4.85
CA ASP A 197 -15.98 -10.31 -5.25
C ASP A 197 -14.81 -9.32 -5.39
N LEU A 198 -14.02 -9.52 -6.46
CA LEU A 198 -12.86 -8.68 -6.75
C LEU A 198 -13.23 -7.22 -7.01
N ASN A 199 -14.41 -6.97 -7.60
CA ASN A 199 -14.85 -5.62 -7.93
C ASN A 199 -15.12 -4.83 -6.65
N GLN A 200 -15.94 -5.37 -5.74
CA GLN A 200 -16.22 -4.69 -4.48
C GLN A 200 -14.95 -4.56 -3.61
N GLY A 201 -14.08 -5.58 -3.61
CA GLY A 201 -12.79 -5.50 -2.93
C GLY A 201 -11.90 -4.36 -3.46
N GLY A 202 -11.83 -4.22 -4.79
CA GLY A 202 -11.10 -3.13 -5.45
C GLY A 202 -11.69 -1.75 -5.13
N LEU A 203 -13.02 -1.62 -5.13
CA LEU A 203 -13.69 -0.36 -4.77
C LEU A 203 -13.36 0.10 -3.34
N VAL A 204 -13.36 -0.83 -2.38
CA VAL A 204 -12.97 -0.52 -0.99
C VAL A 204 -11.49 -0.14 -0.92
N LEU A 205 -10.63 -0.81 -1.67
CA LEU A 205 -9.20 -0.51 -1.71
C LEU A 205 -8.90 0.88 -2.29
N LEU A 206 -9.65 1.30 -3.31
CA LEU A 206 -9.56 2.65 -3.91
C LEU A 206 -9.90 3.76 -2.90
N ASP A 207 -10.73 3.49 -1.90
CA ASP A 207 -10.99 4.40 -0.77
C ASP A 207 -9.89 4.33 0.31
N VAL A 208 -9.33 3.15 0.57
CA VAL A 208 -8.30 2.96 1.61
C VAL A 208 -7.01 3.72 1.29
N VAL A 209 -6.46 3.54 0.08
CA VAL A 209 -5.16 4.09 -0.32
C VAL A 209 -5.02 5.61 -0.10
N PRO A 210 -5.91 6.45 -0.65
CA PRO A 210 -5.80 7.90 -0.49
C PRO A 210 -5.93 8.34 0.97
N ASN A 211 -6.84 7.71 1.73
CA ASN A 211 -7.05 8.03 3.15
C ASN A 211 -5.85 7.66 4.02
N VAL A 212 -5.19 6.54 3.73
CA VAL A 212 -3.96 6.12 4.39
C VAL A 212 -2.83 7.10 4.05
N SER A 213 -2.65 7.44 2.78
CA SER A 213 -1.65 8.41 2.33
C SER A 213 -1.82 9.79 3.00
N ALA A 214 -3.04 10.32 3.05
CA ALA A 214 -3.33 11.59 3.69
C ALA A 214 -3.03 11.55 5.21
N ALA A 215 -3.45 10.49 5.90
CA ALA A 215 -3.18 10.32 7.33
C ALA A 215 -1.67 10.16 7.63
N GLY A 216 -0.95 9.38 6.81
CA GLY A 216 0.49 9.18 6.96
C GLY A 216 1.29 10.49 6.90
N LYS A 217 0.92 11.41 6.00
CA LYS A 217 1.55 12.74 5.91
C LYS A 217 1.32 13.59 7.16
N VAL A 218 0.12 13.56 7.73
CA VAL A 218 -0.18 14.29 8.99
C VAL A 218 0.62 13.72 10.15
N ILE A 219 0.78 12.40 10.22
CA ILE A 219 1.60 11.73 11.23
C ILE A 219 3.08 12.12 11.09
N LEU A 220 3.63 12.08 9.88
CA LEU A 220 5.02 12.51 9.60
C LEU A 220 5.26 13.97 9.99
N LYS A 221 4.32 14.86 9.64
CA LYS A 221 4.38 16.26 10.07
C LYS A 221 4.37 16.38 11.60
N GLY A 222 3.53 15.61 12.28
CA GLY A 222 3.49 15.56 13.75
C GLY A 222 4.81 15.15 14.38
N PHE A 223 5.50 14.16 13.82
CA PHE A 223 6.86 13.80 14.25
C PHE A 223 7.84 14.97 14.05
N GLY A 224 7.82 15.62 12.88
CA GLY A 224 8.69 16.76 12.59
C GLY A 224 8.49 17.94 13.55
N ASP A 225 7.23 18.28 13.86
CA ASP A 225 6.90 19.35 14.81
C ASP A 225 7.40 19.03 16.22
N ALA A 226 7.30 17.76 16.65
CA ALA A 226 7.77 17.31 17.97
C ALA A 226 9.30 17.29 18.08
N VAL A 227 10.00 16.81 17.04
CA VAL A 227 11.46 16.88 16.94
C VAL A 227 11.93 18.34 17.07
N ASN A 228 11.33 19.24 16.30
CA ASN A 228 11.68 20.67 16.32
C ASN A 228 11.42 21.30 17.68
N LYS A 229 10.31 20.94 18.34
CA LYS A 229 10.00 21.37 19.71
C LYS A 229 11.07 20.94 20.70
N GLU A 230 11.49 19.67 20.67
CA GLU A 230 12.55 19.16 21.55
C GLU A 230 13.89 19.85 21.30
N ARG A 231 14.30 20.03 20.03
CA ARG A 231 15.52 20.77 19.68
C ARG A 231 15.47 22.22 20.17
N ASN A 232 14.33 22.89 20.03
CA ASN A 232 14.12 24.26 20.52
C ASN A 232 14.20 24.36 22.06
N LEU A 233 13.64 23.38 22.78
CA LEU A 233 13.74 23.31 24.24
C LEU A 233 15.19 23.12 24.69
N GLN A 234 15.97 22.30 23.98
CA GLN A 234 17.39 22.14 24.26
C GLN A 234 18.21 23.40 23.99
N MET A 235 17.99 24.04 22.84
CA MET A 235 18.68 25.31 22.53
C MET A 235 18.40 26.37 23.61
N LYS A 236 17.18 26.41 24.16
CA LYS A 236 16.85 27.30 25.29
C LYS A 236 17.59 26.95 26.57
N ARG A 237 17.78 25.65 26.87
CA ARG A 237 18.54 25.19 28.05
C ARG A 237 20.04 25.48 27.92
N ASN A 238 20.60 25.31 26.72
CA ASN A 238 22.04 25.49 26.49
C ASN A 238 22.47 26.96 26.52
N LYS A 239 21.56 27.93 26.33
CA LYS A 239 21.90 29.36 26.48
C LYS A 239 22.39 29.74 27.89
N GLY A 240 22.20 28.89 28.89
CA GLY A 240 22.66 29.12 30.26
C GLY A 240 23.90 28.32 30.68
N ASN A 241 24.39 27.38 29.86
CA ASN A 241 25.55 26.53 30.20
C ASN A 241 26.67 26.73 29.17
N ASP A 242 27.92 26.79 29.63
CA ASP A 242 29.15 27.19 28.92
C ASP A 242 29.53 26.36 27.67
N GLY A 243 28.65 26.27 26.67
CA GLY A 243 28.97 25.73 25.35
C GLY A 243 29.02 24.20 25.22
N ALA A 244 28.61 23.44 26.24
CA ALA A 244 28.50 21.99 26.12
C ALA A 244 27.30 21.61 25.23
N PHE A 245 27.57 21.14 24.01
CA PHE A 245 26.56 20.63 23.08
C PHE A 245 26.01 19.29 23.58
N ILE A 246 24.84 19.31 24.21
CA ILE A 246 24.11 18.09 24.60
C ILE A 246 23.07 17.79 23.51
N ASN A 247 23.32 16.75 22.72
CA ASN A 247 22.34 16.27 21.73
C ASN A 247 21.12 15.65 22.46
N SER A 248 19.90 15.92 21.98
CA SER A 248 18.70 15.34 22.60
C SER A 248 18.58 13.89 22.24
N GLU A 249 18.82 13.00 23.20
CA GLU A 249 18.45 11.59 23.05
C GLU A 249 16.97 11.48 22.63
N LYS A 250 16.08 12.31 23.21
CA LYS A 250 14.66 12.36 22.85
C LYS A 250 14.44 12.77 21.40
N ALA A 251 15.05 13.86 20.92
CA ALA A 251 14.88 14.29 19.52
C ALA A 251 15.43 13.23 18.56
N THR A 252 16.59 12.63 18.86
CA THR A 252 17.14 11.52 18.06
C THR A 252 16.19 10.31 18.06
N THR A 253 15.56 9.96 19.19
CA THR A 253 14.59 8.86 19.21
C THR A 253 13.34 9.15 18.38
N LEU A 254 12.87 10.40 18.38
CA LEU A 254 11.74 10.83 17.57
C LEU A 254 12.10 10.85 16.08
N ASP A 255 13.29 11.34 15.71
CA ASP A 255 13.81 11.29 14.33
C ASP A 255 13.87 9.85 13.82
N MET A 256 14.43 8.93 14.61
CA MET A 256 14.53 7.51 14.23
C MET A 256 13.16 6.85 14.08
N ARG A 257 12.15 7.25 14.88
CA ARG A 257 10.77 6.78 14.73
C ARG A 257 10.12 7.35 13.48
N ALA A 258 10.31 8.64 13.20
CA ALA A 258 9.80 9.28 11.99
C ALA A 258 10.34 8.59 10.73
N TYR A 259 11.64 8.31 10.70
CA TYR A 259 12.27 7.57 9.59
C TYR A 259 11.70 6.17 9.40
N ARG A 260 11.53 5.40 10.49
CA ARG A 260 10.92 4.05 10.42
C ARG A 260 9.48 4.12 9.94
N PHE A 261 8.73 5.10 10.43
CA PHE A 261 7.35 5.31 10.00
C PHE A 261 7.29 5.63 8.51
N GLU A 262 8.13 6.56 8.02
CA GLU A 262 8.20 6.92 6.60
C GLU A 262 8.52 5.71 5.72
N TYR A 263 9.50 4.89 6.15
CA TYR A 263 9.87 3.68 5.46
C TYR A 263 8.70 2.68 5.36
N SER A 264 8.10 2.29 6.49
CA SER A 264 6.96 1.36 6.49
C SER A 264 5.75 1.92 5.74
N MET A 265 5.54 3.24 5.79
CA MET A 265 4.47 3.91 5.04
C MET A 265 4.69 3.78 3.52
N ASN A 266 5.91 3.95 3.04
CA ASN A 266 6.23 3.80 1.62
C ASN A 266 6.09 2.34 1.15
N GLU A 267 6.54 1.38 1.96
CA GLU A 267 6.35 -0.05 1.67
C GLU A 267 4.86 -0.42 1.65
N LEU A 268 4.07 0.02 2.64
CA LEU A 268 2.62 -0.18 2.65
C LEU A 268 1.95 0.37 1.39
N LEU A 269 2.25 1.60 0.99
CA LEU A 269 1.67 2.19 -0.22
C LEU A 269 2.10 1.43 -1.49
N GLY A 270 3.32 0.90 -1.52
CA GLY A 270 3.79 0.01 -2.57
C GLY A 270 2.95 -1.25 -2.67
N TYR A 271 2.77 -1.97 -1.56
CA TYR A 271 1.95 -3.19 -1.51
C TYR A 271 0.49 -2.93 -1.85
N LEU A 272 -0.12 -1.86 -1.33
CA LEU A 272 -1.50 -1.51 -1.67
C LEU A 272 -1.67 -1.19 -3.16
N GLY A 273 -0.69 -0.51 -3.77
CA GLY A 273 -0.65 -0.26 -5.20
C GLY A 273 -0.52 -1.56 -6.01
N GLU A 274 0.31 -2.50 -5.56
CA GLU A 274 0.43 -3.82 -6.19
C GLU A 274 -0.89 -4.60 -6.12
N VAL A 275 -1.54 -4.65 -4.96
CA VAL A 275 -2.82 -5.33 -4.77
C VAL A 275 -3.88 -4.74 -5.71
N ASP A 276 -3.98 -3.42 -5.82
CA ASP A 276 -4.91 -2.76 -6.72
C ASP A 276 -4.65 -3.12 -8.20
N VAL A 277 -3.39 -3.13 -8.63
CA VAL A 277 -3.01 -3.60 -9.97
C VAL A 277 -3.42 -5.05 -10.19
N LEU A 278 -3.13 -5.95 -9.25
CA LEU A 278 -3.46 -7.37 -9.36
C LEU A 278 -4.98 -7.59 -9.41
N ILE A 279 -5.77 -6.86 -8.62
CA ILE A 279 -7.24 -6.91 -8.69
C ILE A 279 -7.70 -6.46 -10.08
N GLY A 280 -7.18 -5.35 -10.60
CA GLY A 280 -7.52 -4.88 -11.95
C GLY A 280 -7.17 -5.89 -13.04
N GLN A 281 -6.01 -6.52 -12.95
CA GLN A 281 -5.59 -7.59 -13.87
C GLN A 281 -6.51 -8.82 -13.75
N GLY A 282 -6.90 -9.19 -12.52
CA GLY A 282 -7.86 -10.26 -12.27
C GLY A 282 -9.23 -9.98 -12.88
N LEU A 283 -9.74 -8.76 -12.74
CA LEU A 283 -11.00 -8.32 -13.34
C LEU A 283 -10.98 -8.34 -14.88
N ARG A 284 -9.83 -8.08 -15.49
CA ARG A 284 -9.62 -8.13 -16.95
C ARG A 284 -9.31 -9.54 -17.48
N GLY A 285 -9.17 -10.53 -16.59
CA GLY A 285 -8.80 -11.90 -16.98
C GLY A 285 -7.33 -12.07 -17.38
N GLU A 286 -6.48 -11.07 -17.13
CA GLU A 286 -5.06 -11.09 -17.48
C GLU A 286 -4.24 -12.08 -16.64
N LEU A 287 -4.75 -12.43 -15.44
CA LEU A 287 -4.16 -13.44 -14.55
C LEU A 287 -4.58 -14.88 -14.91
N GLY A 288 -5.36 -15.07 -15.98
CA GLY A 288 -5.83 -16.37 -16.43
C GLY A 288 -6.99 -16.90 -15.60
N ALA A 289 -6.81 -18.06 -14.95
CA ALA A 289 -7.86 -18.67 -14.14
C ALA A 289 -8.11 -17.87 -12.84
N PHE A 290 -9.38 -17.83 -12.43
CA PHE A 290 -9.81 -17.03 -11.27
C PHE A 290 -9.13 -17.43 -9.95
N ALA A 291 -9.02 -18.74 -9.67
CA ALA A 291 -8.47 -19.21 -8.40
C ALA A 291 -6.97 -18.87 -8.21
N PRO A 292 -6.08 -19.08 -9.20
CA PRO A 292 -4.70 -18.59 -9.12
C PRO A 292 -4.59 -17.07 -8.91
N ALA A 293 -5.41 -16.28 -9.60
CA ALA A 293 -5.45 -14.83 -9.45
C ALA A 293 -5.80 -14.43 -8.01
N GLN A 294 -6.84 -15.05 -7.45
CA GLN A 294 -7.29 -14.81 -6.09
C GLN A 294 -6.19 -15.12 -5.05
N ILE A 295 -5.49 -16.25 -5.19
CA ILE A 295 -4.38 -16.63 -4.30
C ILE A 295 -3.25 -15.60 -4.37
N GLN A 296 -2.90 -15.14 -5.57
CA GLN A 296 -1.85 -14.14 -5.74
C GLN A 296 -2.23 -12.80 -5.11
N ILE A 297 -3.45 -12.32 -5.33
CA ILE A 297 -3.96 -11.08 -4.73
C ILE A 297 -3.94 -11.18 -3.20
N LEU A 298 -4.42 -12.29 -2.63
CA LEU A 298 -4.44 -12.50 -1.18
C LEU A 298 -3.04 -12.52 -0.58
N SER A 299 -2.06 -13.08 -1.30
CA SER A 299 -0.66 -13.10 -0.84
C SER A 299 -0.06 -11.69 -0.77
N SER A 300 -0.30 -10.82 -1.75
CA SER A 300 0.19 -9.43 -1.68
C SER A 300 -0.60 -8.62 -0.63
N LEU A 301 -1.88 -8.96 -0.41
CA LEU A 301 -2.70 -8.35 0.64
C LEU A 301 -2.21 -8.73 2.05
N ASP A 302 -1.75 -9.95 2.27
CA ASP A 302 -1.10 -10.37 3.53
C ASP A 302 0.13 -9.50 3.86
N GLU A 303 0.94 -9.19 2.84
CA GLU A 303 2.12 -8.33 2.99
C GLU A 303 1.71 -6.89 3.34
N ALA A 304 0.69 -6.35 2.66
CA ALA A 304 0.12 -5.05 3.02
C ALA A 304 -0.42 -5.02 4.45
N GLN A 305 -1.13 -6.07 4.91
CA GLN A 305 -1.64 -6.18 6.27
C GLN A 305 -0.50 -6.18 7.31
N SER A 306 0.58 -6.91 7.05
CA SER A 306 1.77 -6.95 7.92
C SER A 306 2.41 -5.57 8.07
N GLU A 307 2.62 -4.84 6.97
CA GLU A 307 3.18 -3.48 7.04
C GLU A 307 2.25 -2.50 7.74
N PHE A 308 0.94 -2.67 7.56
CA PHE A 308 -0.05 -1.86 8.27
C PHE A 308 0.04 -2.06 9.79
N ASP A 309 0.20 -3.31 10.23
CA ASP A 309 0.36 -3.65 11.65
C ASP A 309 1.70 -3.11 12.21
N GLU A 310 2.77 -3.09 11.41
CA GLU A 310 4.04 -2.47 11.81
C GLU A 310 3.92 -0.94 11.95
N ILE A 311 3.22 -0.27 11.03
CA ILE A 311 2.92 1.17 11.15
C ILE A 311 2.19 1.46 12.46
N ILE A 312 1.14 0.69 12.76
CA ILE A 312 0.38 0.84 14.02
C ILE A 312 1.30 0.67 15.24
N ARG A 313 2.27 -0.25 15.19
CA ARG A 313 3.23 -0.48 16.27
C ARG A 313 4.22 0.68 16.46
N ILE A 314 4.61 1.35 15.37
CA ILE A 314 5.57 2.47 15.40
C ILE A 314 4.94 3.75 15.96
N ILE A 315 3.65 3.98 15.65
CA ILE A 315 2.91 5.18 16.09
C ILE A 315 2.78 5.18 17.62
N PRO A 316 3.24 6.24 18.31
CA PRO A 316 2.93 6.41 19.73
C PRO A 316 1.50 6.93 19.92
N ASP A 317 0.85 6.53 21.02
CA ASP A 317 -0.48 7.03 21.38
C ASP A 317 -0.53 8.56 21.53
N LYS A 318 0.59 9.16 21.94
CA LYS A 318 0.76 10.60 22.17
C LYS A 318 2.16 11.06 21.76
N ILE A 319 2.23 12.24 21.16
CA ILE A 319 3.46 12.96 20.80
C ILE A 319 3.58 14.22 21.66
#